data_AF-M8CIZ4-F1
#
_entry.id   AF-M8CIZ4-F1
#
_cell.length_a   1.000
_cell.length_b   1.000
_cell.length_c   1.000
_cell.angle_alpha   90.00
_cell.angle_beta   90.00
_cell.angle_gamma   90.00
#
_symmetry.space_group_name_H-M   'P 1'
#
loop_
_entity.id
_entity.type
_entity.pdbx_description
1 polymer ?
#
loop_
_entity_poly.entity_id
_entity_poly.type
_entity_poly.pdbx_seq_one_letter_code
_entity_poly.pdbx_strand_id
1 'polypeptide(L)'
;MAHHIHAQEDIDAEKLKTDVKKFLYDLRMHAEGTTEREGRPQMVDGKQSVVNEQKVNKFFYTVLMFNSTILRHSRMAAVVLVSLLLPPLNHPACFHMEYMDLIVENVPHILIVNDNPQV
;
A
#
# COMPACT_ATOMS: atom_id res chain seq x y z
N MET A 1 -7.85 -33.81 -8.73
CA MET A 1 -7.73 -32.91 -7.56
C MET A 1 -6.87 -31.67 -7.85
N ALA A 2 -5.77 -31.75 -8.62
CA ALA A 2 -4.96 -30.58 -8.98
C ALA A 2 -5.67 -29.47 -9.79
N HIS A 3 -6.61 -29.83 -10.69
CA HIS A 3 -7.35 -28.85 -11.49
C HIS A 3 -8.30 -27.93 -10.70
N HIS A 4 -8.75 -28.36 -9.51
CA HIS A 4 -9.65 -27.56 -8.68
C HIS A 4 -8.90 -26.51 -7.85
N ILE A 5 -7.63 -26.78 -7.53
CA ILE A 5 -6.80 -25.87 -6.74
C ILE A 5 -6.40 -24.66 -7.58
N HIS A 6 -5.90 -24.86 -8.81
CA HIS A 6 -5.49 -23.74 -9.68
C HIS A 6 -6.64 -22.78 -10.04
N ALA A 7 -7.84 -23.29 -10.30
CA ALA A 7 -8.98 -22.45 -10.65
C ALA A 7 -9.43 -21.55 -9.47
N GLN A 8 -9.31 -22.04 -8.23
CA GLN A 8 -9.62 -21.24 -7.05
C GLN A 8 -8.59 -20.13 -6.83
N GLU A 9 -7.31 -20.40 -7.09
CA GLU A 9 -6.23 -19.42 -6.96
C GLU A 9 -6.37 -18.26 -7.96
N ASP A 10 -6.82 -18.54 -9.19
CA ASP A 10 -7.06 -17.52 -10.21
C ASP A 10 -8.29 -16.65 -9.88
N ILE A 11 -9.35 -17.25 -9.34
CA ILE A 11 -10.55 -16.54 -8.87
C ILE A 11 -10.20 -15.61 -7.70
N ASP A 12 -9.39 -16.07 -6.76
CA ASP A 12 -8.95 -15.28 -5.61
C ASP A 12 -8.04 -14.13 -6.03
N ALA A 13 -7.19 -14.32 -7.05
CA ALA A 13 -6.34 -13.28 -7.61
C ALA A 13 -7.12 -12.19 -8.37
N GLU A 14 -8.14 -12.55 -9.15
CA GLU A 14 -8.98 -11.58 -9.87
C GLU A 14 -9.91 -10.81 -8.94
N LYS A 15 -10.45 -11.47 -7.91
CA LYS A 15 -11.20 -10.79 -6.85
C LYS A 15 -10.30 -9.79 -6.13
N LEU A 16 -9.09 -10.20 -5.76
CA LEU A 16 -8.12 -9.32 -5.11
C LEU A 16 -7.78 -8.10 -5.97
N LYS A 17 -7.48 -8.28 -7.27
CA LYS A 17 -7.23 -7.15 -8.18
C LYS A 17 -8.42 -6.18 -8.23
N THR A 18 -9.64 -6.69 -8.10
CA THR A 18 -10.86 -5.87 -8.09
C THR A 18 -11.00 -5.09 -6.79
N ASP A 19 -10.80 -5.74 -5.64
CA ASP A 19 -10.82 -5.11 -4.32
C ASP A 19 -9.75 -4.02 -4.22
N VAL A 20 -8.56 -4.29 -4.77
CA VAL A 20 -7.45 -3.33 -4.88
C VAL A 20 -7.82 -2.11 -5.74
N LYS A 21 -8.41 -2.31 -6.92
CA LYS A 21 -8.84 -1.21 -7.78
C LYS A 21 -9.88 -0.33 -7.10
N LYS A 22 -10.82 -0.94 -6.37
CA LYS A 22 -11.83 -0.22 -5.59
C LYS A 22 -11.19 0.60 -4.47
N PHE A 23 -10.28 0.02 -3.71
CA PHE A 23 -9.58 0.72 -2.63
C PHE A 23 -8.80 1.93 -3.16
N LEU A 24 -8.04 1.78 -4.26
CA LEU A 24 -7.30 2.87 -4.88
C LEU A 24 -8.22 4.01 -5.35
N TYR A 25 -9.41 3.66 -5.84
CA TYR A 25 -10.42 4.64 -6.23
C TYR A 25 -10.97 5.41 -5.01
N ASP A 26 -11.35 4.69 -3.95
CA ASP A 26 -11.88 5.28 -2.72
C ASP A 26 -10.83 6.21 -2.06
N LEU A 27 -9.55 5.81 -2.05
CA LEU A 27 -8.44 6.60 -1.55
C LEU A 27 -8.25 7.92 -2.33
N ARG A 28 -8.32 7.84 -3.67
CA ARG A 28 -8.22 9.02 -4.54
C ARG A 28 -9.34 10.02 -4.24
N MET A 29 -10.57 9.54 -4.10
CA MET A 29 -11.72 10.38 -3.77
C MET A 29 -11.56 11.06 -2.40
N HIS A 30 -10.96 10.39 -1.43
CA HIS A 30 -10.63 10.97 -0.12
C HIS A 30 -9.54 12.05 -0.20
N ALA A 31 -8.47 11.79 -0.95
CA ALA A 31 -7.37 12.73 -1.11
C ALA A 31 -7.80 14.02 -1.82
N GLU A 32 -8.63 13.91 -2.88
CA GLU A 32 -9.20 15.05 -3.61
C GLU A 32 -10.14 15.91 -2.72
N GLY A 33 -10.82 15.31 -1.74
CA GLY A 33 -11.62 16.05 -0.76
C GLY A 33 -10.80 16.79 0.32
N THR A 34 -9.55 16.38 0.54
CA THR A 34 -8.64 17.02 1.52
C THR A 34 -7.77 18.12 0.92
N THR A 35 -7.43 18.03 -0.37
CA THR A 35 -6.64 19.05 -1.08
C THR A 35 -7.36 20.40 -1.20
N GLU A 36 -8.69 20.43 -1.18
CA GLU A 36 -9.45 21.69 -1.15
C GLU A 36 -9.43 22.38 0.24
N ARG A 37 -9.17 21.64 1.33
CA ARG A 37 -9.15 22.19 2.69
C ARG A 37 -7.76 22.68 3.12
N GLU A 38 -6.70 22.14 2.52
CA GLU A 38 -5.31 22.49 2.80
C GLU A 38 -4.70 23.29 1.62
N GLY A 39 -5.06 24.57 1.52
CA GLY A 39 -4.58 25.49 0.48
C GLY A 39 -3.08 25.85 0.57
N ARG A 40 -2.18 24.87 0.65
CA ARG A 40 -0.73 25.09 0.58
C ARG A 40 -0.07 24.16 -0.44
N PRO A 41 0.53 24.70 -1.52
CA PRO A 41 1.47 23.94 -2.32
C PRO A 41 2.65 23.54 -1.42
N GLN A 42 2.90 22.24 -1.22
CA GLN A 42 4.13 21.81 -0.58
C GLN A 42 5.31 22.15 -1.51
N MET A 43 6.04 23.20 -1.16
CA MET A 43 7.27 23.61 -1.82
C MET A 43 8.43 22.86 -1.18
N VAL A 44 8.97 21.86 -1.89
CA VAL A 44 10.29 21.31 -1.60
C VAL A 44 11.20 21.80 -2.74
N ASP A 45 12.24 22.56 -2.40
CA ASP A 45 13.30 23.03 -3.32
C ASP A 45 12.87 24.02 -4.44
N GLY A 46 11.78 24.77 -4.26
CA GLY A 46 11.35 25.80 -5.23
C GLY A 46 10.79 25.25 -6.56
N LYS A 47 10.67 23.93 -6.70
CA LYS A 47 9.94 23.26 -7.79
C LYS A 47 8.68 22.63 -7.22
N GLN A 48 7.55 22.87 -7.88
CA GLN A 48 6.30 22.18 -7.60
C GLN A 48 6.54 20.69 -7.86
N SER A 49 6.69 19.88 -6.80
CA SER A 49 6.81 18.43 -6.97
C SER A 49 5.44 17.93 -7.43
N VAL A 50 5.23 17.92 -8.75
CA VAL A 50 4.06 17.30 -9.35
C VAL A 50 4.07 15.85 -8.90
N VAL A 51 3.12 15.50 -8.03
CA VAL A 51 2.95 14.15 -7.52
C VAL A 51 2.72 13.25 -8.72
N ASN A 52 3.59 12.25 -8.91
CA ASN A 52 3.45 11.31 -10.00
C ASN A 52 2.42 10.24 -9.61
N GLU A 53 1.15 10.51 -9.92
CA GLU A 53 0.01 9.61 -9.63
C GLU A 53 0.28 8.17 -10.06
N GLN A 54 0.95 7.97 -11.21
CA GLN A 54 1.22 6.64 -11.73
C GLN A 54 2.22 5.86 -10.84
N LYS A 55 3.24 6.53 -10.29
CA LYS A 55 4.18 5.91 -9.34
C LYS A 55 3.49 5.58 -8.02
N VAL A 56 2.63 6.48 -7.56
CA VAL A 56 1.86 6.34 -6.32
C VAL A 56 0.88 5.16 -6.43
N ASN A 57 0.13 5.08 -7.53
CA ASN A 57 -0.80 3.97 -7.79
C ASN A 57 -0.09 2.62 -7.86
N LYS A 58 1.08 2.56 -8.51
CA LYS A 58 1.90 1.34 -8.55
C LYS A 58 2.38 0.95 -7.16
N PHE A 59 2.81 1.92 -6.35
CA PHE A 59 3.24 1.69 -4.98
C PHE A 59 2.10 1.11 -4.12
N PHE A 60 0.93 1.76 -4.09
CA PHE A 60 -0.21 1.27 -3.33
C PHE A 60 -0.71 -0.10 -3.82
N TYR A 61 -0.69 -0.34 -5.14
CA TYR A 61 -0.97 -1.67 -5.68
C TYR A 61 -0.02 -2.74 -5.12
N THR A 62 1.28 -2.44 -5.05
CA THR A 62 2.28 -3.33 -4.44
C THR A 62 2.00 -3.57 -2.97
N VAL A 63 1.68 -2.53 -2.20
CA VAL A 63 1.36 -2.64 -0.77
C VAL A 63 0.15 -3.55 -0.53
N LEU A 64 -0.90 -3.41 -1.34
CA LEU A 64 -2.11 -4.23 -1.24
C LEU A 64 -1.85 -5.70 -1.57
N MET A 65 -1.14 -5.95 -2.67
CA MET A 65 -0.75 -7.31 -3.04
C MET A 65 0.14 -7.93 -1.97
N PHE A 66 0.99 -7.12 -1.33
CA PHE A 66 1.82 -7.54 -0.23
C PHE A 66 0.99 -7.92 1.01
N ASN A 67 0.08 -7.04 1.49
CA ASN A 67 -0.83 -7.36 2.60
C ASN A 67 -1.63 -8.65 2.33
N SER A 68 -2.16 -8.79 1.11
CA SER A 68 -2.92 -9.99 0.73
C SER A 68 -2.09 -11.26 0.74
N THR A 69 -0.81 -11.16 0.37
CA THR A 69 0.15 -12.27 0.46
C THR A 69 0.39 -12.64 1.93
N ILE A 70 0.55 -11.65 2.82
CA ILE A 70 0.65 -11.90 4.27
C ILE A 70 -0.59 -12.63 4.78
N LEU A 71 -1.79 -12.13 4.47
CA LEU A 71 -3.04 -12.74 4.95
C LEU A 71 -3.21 -14.19 4.45
N ARG A 72 -2.85 -14.44 3.18
CA ARG A 72 -2.95 -15.76 2.58
C ARG A 72 -1.96 -16.76 3.17
N HIS A 73 -0.72 -16.36 3.40
CA HIS A 73 0.36 -17.28 3.75
C HIS A 73 0.76 -17.27 5.23
N SER A 74 0.35 -16.26 5.99
CA SER A 74 0.74 -16.05 7.38
C SER A 74 -0.44 -16.16 8.35
N ARG A 75 -1.56 -16.79 7.95
CA ARG A 75 -2.78 -16.92 8.78
C ARG A 75 -2.55 -17.53 10.17
N MET A 76 -1.53 -18.37 10.33
CA MET A 76 -1.19 -19.02 11.61
C MET A 76 0.08 -18.44 12.26
N ALA A 77 0.70 -17.42 11.67
CA ALA A 77 1.87 -16.80 12.24
C ALA A 77 1.48 -15.99 13.49
N ALA A 78 2.25 -16.14 14.56
CA ALA A 78 2.09 -15.33 15.75
C ALA A 78 2.60 -13.89 15.53
N VAL A 79 3.63 -13.73 14.69
CA VAL A 79 4.22 -12.44 14.30
C VAL A 79 4.66 -12.51 12.85
N VAL A 80 4.46 -11.43 12.10
CA VAL A 80 4.97 -11.28 10.73
C VAL A 80 6.11 -10.27 10.72
N LEU A 81 7.30 -10.72 10.32
CA LEU A 81 8.47 -9.85 10.13
C LEU A 81 8.45 -9.30 8.70
N VAL A 82 8.50 -7.98 8.55
CA VAL A 82 8.41 -7.29 7.27
C VAL A 82 9.50 -6.25 7.15
N SER A 83 10.20 -6.21 6.01
CA SER A 83 11.07 -5.08 5.68
C SER A 83 10.25 -3.85 5.32
N LEU A 84 10.65 -2.68 5.82
CA LEU A 84 10.00 -1.42 5.49
C LEU A 84 10.06 -1.16 3.97
N LEU A 85 8.90 -0.96 3.33
CA LEU A 85 8.83 -0.53 1.94
C LEU A 85 9.11 0.97 1.88
N LEU A 86 10.16 1.37 1.18
CA LEU A 86 10.47 2.80 1.00
C LEU A 86 9.33 3.48 0.24
N PRO A 87 8.67 4.50 0.82
CA PRO A 87 7.64 5.24 0.12
C PRO A 87 8.25 5.99 -1.09
N PRO A 88 7.43 6.36 -2.09
CA PRO A 88 7.87 7.23 -3.17
C PRO A 88 8.48 8.53 -2.62
N LEU A 89 9.65 8.93 -3.15
CA LEU A 89 10.29 10.19 -2.78
C LEU A 89 9.39 11.39 -3.11
N ASN A 90 9.44 12.42 -2.26
CA ASN A 90 8.68 13.68 -2.39
C ASN A 90 7.16 13.53 -2.26
N HIS A 91 6.69 12.55 -1.49
CA HIS A 91 5.27 12.38 -1.18
C HIS A 91 4.93 13.03 0.18
N PRO A 92 3.75 13.67 0.34
CA PRO A 92 3.33 14.19 1.63
C PRO A 92 3.27 13.09 2.71
N ALA A 93 3.66 13.43 3.94
CA ALA A 93 3.75 12.48 5.04
C ALA A 93 2.40 11.81 5.39
N CYS A 94 1.26 12.44 5.10
CA CYS A 94 -0.07 11.86 5.33
C CYS A 94 -0.26 10.53 4.59
N PHE A 95 0.24 10.42 3.37
CA PHE A 95 0.13 9.20 2.58
C PHE A 95 1.02 8.06 3.08
N HIS A 96 2.12 8.37 3.78
CA HIS A 96 2.91 7.34 4.45
C HIS A 96 2.11 6.66 5.56
N MET A 97 1.27 7.41 6.27
CA MET A 97 0.40 6.85 7.32
C MET A 97 -0.67 5.94 6.73
N GLU A 98 -1.37 6.38 5.67
CA GLU A 98 -2.36 5.55 4.95
C GLU A 98 -1.75 4.25 4.43
N TYR A 99 -0.51 4.33 3.93
CA TYR A 99 0.27 3.17 3.51
C TYR A 99 0.53 2.19 4.68
N MET A 100 0.91 2.71 5.86
CA MET A 100 1.16 1.89 7.04
C MET A 100 -0.10 1.18 7.50
N ASP A 101 -1.22 1.91 7.55
CA ASP A 101 -2.53 1.35 7.93
C ASP A 101 -2.91 0.18 7.01
N LEU A 102 -2.62 0.31 5.71
CA LEU A 102 -2.91 -0.71 4.71
C LEU A 102 -2.05 -1.98 4.86
N ILE A 103 -0.78 -1.84 5.25
CA ILE A 103 0.08 -3.01 5.51
C ILE A 103 -0.43 -3.80 6.71
N VAL A 104 -0.79 -3.10 7.78
CA VAL A 104 -1.11 -3.73 9.06
C VAL A 104 -2.56 -4.22 9.15
N GLU A 105 -3.39 -3.85 8.18
CA GLU A 105 -4.79 -4.22 8.15
C GLU A 105 -4.96 -5.74 8.25
N ASN A 106 -5.72 -6.18 9.25
CA ASN A 106 -6.01 -7.59 9.55
C ASN A 106 -4.77 -8.47 9.90
N VAL A 107 -3.62 -7.86 10.18
CA VAL A 107 -2.41 -8.56 10.66
C VAL A 107 -2.29 -8.37 12.18
N PRO A 108 -2.41 -9.44 13.02
CA PRO A 108 -2.49 -9.28 14.48
C PRO A 108 -1.24 -8.65 15.12
N HIS A 109 -0.06 -9.11 14.71
CA HIS A 109 1.22 -8.60 15.19
C HIS A 109 2.22 -8.55 14.03
N ILE A 110 2.72 -7.35 13.76
CA ILE A 110 3.71 -7.09 12.72
C ILE A 110 4.95 -6.49 13.36
N LEU A 111 6.12 -6.92 12.90
CA LEU A 111 7.40 -6.31 13.22
C LEU A 111 7.99 -5.76 11.93
N ILE A 112 8.01 -4.43 11.81
CA ILE A 112 8.60 -3.75 10.64
C ILE A 112 10.07 -3.47 10.96
N VAL A 113 10.96 -4.04 10.15
CA VAL A 113 12.40 -3.82 10.25
C VAL A 113 12.84 -2.91 9.10
N ASN A 114 13.52 -1.84 9.46
CA ASN A 114 14.17 -0.97 8.49
C ASN A 114 15.67 -1.17 8.60
N ASP A 115 16.22 -1.90 7.63
CA ASP A 115 17.66 -1.97 7.47
C ASP A 115 18.10 -0.62 6.92
N ASN A 116 18.88 0.15 7.69
CA ASN A 116 19.47 1.38 7.20
C ASN A 116 20.83 1.07 6.57
N PRO A 117 20.97 0.94 5.24
CA PRO A 117 22.25 0.60 4.62
C PRO A 117 23.27 1.75 4.64
N GLN A 118 22.96 2.87 5.29
CA GLN A 118 23.73 4.13 5.26
C GLN A 118 24.34 4.50 6.63
N VAL A 119 24.47 3.55 7.57
CA VAL A 119 25.24 3.71 8.82
C VAL A 119 26.35 2.67 8.88
#